data_AF-A0A5C6ZPE8-F1
#
_entry.id   AF-A0A5C6ZPE8-F1
#
_cell.length_a   1.000
_cell.length_b   1.000
_cell.length_c   1.000
_cell.angle_alpha   90.00
_cell.angle_beta   90.00
_cell.angle_gamma   90.00
#
_symmetry.space_group_name_H-M   'P 1'
#
loop_
_entity.id
_entity.type
_entity.pdbx_description
1 polymer ?
#
loop_
_entity_poly.entity_id
_entity_poly.type
_entity_poly.pdbx_seq_one_letter_code
_entity_poly.pdbx_strand_id
1 'polypeptide(L)' 'MNKKYGQLINTILIVIGGAIIIYTISEEDRNQYLQVLGLVIIMFGLYRATNFWIETKDDEDENNEEKS' A
#
# COMPACT_ATOMS: atom_id res chain seq x y z
N MET A 1 10.75 -3.43 -16.55
CA MET A 1 10.69 -4.00 -15.18
C MET A 1 9.39 -4.79 -15.07
N ASN A 2 9.44 -6.07 -14.70
CA ASN A 2 8.34 -7.02 -14.95
C ASN A 2 7.05 -6.62 -14.20
N LYS A 3 5.94 -6.38 -14.91
CA LYS A 3 4.67 -5.83 -14.39
C LYS A 3 4.10 -6.55 -13.14
N LYS A 4 4.45 -7.82 -12.92
CA LYS A 4 4.04 -8.62 -11.74
C LYS A 4 4.59 -8.12 -10.40
N TYR A 5 5.73 -7.43 -10.37
CA TYR A 5 6.34 -7.02 -9.10
C TYR A 5 5.64 -5.84 -8.44
N GLY A 6 4.98 -4.95 -9.19
CA GLY A 6 4.30 -3.76 -8.63
C GLY A 6 3.15 -4.12 -7.70
N GLN A 7 2.35 -5.10 -8.10
CA GLN A 7 1.21 -5.60 -7.35
C GLN A 7 1.64 -6.34 -6.06
N LEU A 8 2.69 -7.16 -6.15
CA LEU A 8 3.27 -7.86 -4.99
C LEU A 8 3.89 -6.89 -3.99
N ILE A 9 4.58 -5.84 -4.47
CA ILE A 9 5.21 -4.82 -3.63
C ILE A 9 4.19 -4.00 -2.85
N ASN A 10 3.05 -3.65 -3.46
CA ASN A 10 2.00 -2.90 -2.78
C ASN A 10 1.35 -3.71 -1.65
N THR A 11 1.05 -4.99 -1.92
CA THR A 11 0.48 -5.89 -0.91
C THR A 11 1.45 -6.14 0.25
N ILE A 12 2.73 -6.37 -0.05
CA ILE A 12 3.77 -6.55 0.97
C ILE A 12 3.96 -5.29 1.81
N LEU A 13 3.87 -4.09 1.23
CA LEU A 13 3.96 -2.84 1.98
C LEU A 13 2.87 -2.71 3.05
N ILE A 14 1.62 -3.06 2.70
CA ILE A 14 0.47 -2.99 3.61
C ILE A 14 0.62 -4.03 4.74
N VAL A 15 1.01 -5.26 4.39
CA VAL A 15 1.19 -6.35 5.38
C VAL A 15 2.31 -6.02 6.36
N ILE A 16 3.44 -5.52 5.88
CA ILE A 16 4.57 -5.12 6.74
C ILE A 16 4.19 -3.91 7.60
N GLY A 17 3.55 -2.89 7.02
CA GLY A 17 3.10 -1.72 7.78
C GLY A 17 2.10 -2.08 8.88
N GLY A 18 1.15 -2.97 8.60
CA GLY A 18 0.20 -3.49 9.58
C GLY A 18 0.88 -4.28 10.71
N ALA A 19 1.84 -5.14 10.37
CA ALA A 19 2.60 -5.91 11.36
C ALA A 19 3.41 -5.00 12.30
N ILE A 20 4.03 -3.94 11.78
CA ILE A 20 4.76 -2.95 12.58
C ILE A 20 3.82 -2.23 13.55
N ILE A 21 2.63 -1.81 13.10
CA ILE A 21 1.65 -1.17 13.99
C ILE A 21 1.24 -2.12 15.12
N ILE A 22 0.88 -3.37 14.80
CA ILE A 22 0.49 -4.36 15.80
C ILE A 22 1.62 -4.58 16.82
N TYR A 23 2.87 -4.68 16.34
CA TYR A 23 4.05 -4.82 17.20
C TYR A 23 4.20 -3.62 18.15
N THR A 24 4.14 -2.39 17.62
CA THR A 24 4.30 -1.16 18.43
C THR A 24 3.19 -0.91 19.45
N ILE A 25 1.98 -1.44 19.20
CA ILE A 25 0.86 -1.31 20.15
C ILE A 25 0.97 -2.34 21.28
N SER A 26 1.54 -3.51 20.99
CA SER A 26 1.68 -4.63 21.92
C SER A 26 2.90 -4.54 22.84
N GLU A 27 3.84 -3.66 22.53
CA GLU A 27 5.02 -3.37 23.37
C GLU A 27 4.61 -2.50 24.57
N GLU A 28 5.12 -2.80 25.76
CA GLU A 28 4.79 -2.10 27.01
C GLU A 28 5.51 -0.73 27.08
N ASP A 29 6.74 -0.67 26.56
CA ASP A 29 7.46 0.56 26.23
C ASP A 29 7.01 1.09 24.87
N ARG A 30 5.80 1.65 24.85
CA ARG A 30 5.16 2.26 23.67
C ARG A 30 6.04 3.41 23.16
N ASN A 31 6.97 3.09 22.26
CA ASN A 31 7.73 4.08 21.52
C ASN A 31 6.77 4.81 20.57
N GLN A 32 6.12 5.87 21.05
CA GLN A 32 5.17 6.68 20.27
C GLN A 32 5.77 7.14 18.95
N TYR A 33 7.10 7.34 18.90
CA TYR A 33 7.81 7.65 17.67
C TYR A 33 7.73 6.52 16.62
N LEU A 34 7.91 5.26 17.04
CA LEU A 34 7.73 4.10 16.17
C LEU A 34 6.27 3.91 15.75
N GLN A 35 5.32 4.20 16.65
CA GLN A 35 3.90 4.11 16.34
C GLN A 35 3.46 5.12 15.27
N VAL A 36 3.90 6.38 15.39
CA VAL A 36 3.65 7.43 14.38
C VAL A 36 4.36 7.09 13.07
N LEU A 37 5.60 6.61 13.13
CA LEU A 37 6.34 6.19 11.94
C LEU A 37 5.63 5.03 11.21
N GLY A 38 5.13 4.03 11.95
CA GLY A 38 4.35 2.92 11.39
C GLY A 38 3.05 3.40 10.72
N LEU A 39 2.36 4.37 11.34
CA LEU A 39 1.15 4.97 10.77
C LEU A 39 1.43 5.72 9.46
N VAL A 40 2.51 6.52 9.41
CA VAL A 40 2.93 7.22 8.18
C VAL A 40 3.29 6.23 7.07
N ILE A 41 3.98 5.13 7.40
CA ILE A 41 4.30 4.06 6.44
C ILE A 41 3.03 3.38 5.93
N ILE A 42 2.04 3.10 6.79
CA ILE A 42 0.75 2.56 6.35
C ILE A 42 0.04 3.54 5.42
N MET A 43 -0.03 4.82 5.77
CA MET A 43 -0.66 5.84 4.92
C MET A 43 0.00 5.91 3.55
N PHE A 44 1.33 5.86 3.50
CA PHE A 44 2.08 5.84 2.24
C PHE A 44 1.85 4.55 1.44
N GLY A 45 1.82 3.39 2.10
CA GLY A 45 1.54 2.10 1.49
C GLY A 45 0.13 2.01 0.92
N LEU A 46 -0.86 2.50 1.66
CA LEU A 46 -2.25 2.61 1.20
C LEU A 46 -2.34 3.56 0.00
N TYR A 47 -1.72 4.74 0.09
CA TYR A 47 -1.70 5.71 -1.00
C TYR A 47 -1.15 5.09 -2.29
N ARG A 48 -0.02 4.38 -2.20
CA ARG A 48 0.57 3.69 -3.36
C ARG A 48 -0.32 2.56 -3.88
N ALA A 49 -0.97 1.81 -2.99
CA ALA A 49 -1.90 0.76 -3.38
C ALA A 49 -3.13 1.32 -4.10
N THR A 50 -3.72 2.40 -3.59
CA THR A 50 -4.82 3.11 -4.22
C THR A 50 -4.41 3.72 -5.55
N ASN A 51 -3.24 4.37 -5.64
CA ASN A 51 -2.76 4.98 -6.88
C ASN A 51 -2.49 3.92 -7.94
N PHE A 52 -1.93 2.77 -7.56
CA PHE A 52 -1.77 1.64 -8.46
C PHE A 52 -3.12 1.08 -8.90
N TRP A 53 -4.09 0.97 -8.00
CA TRP A 53 -5.43 0.49 -8.32
C TRP A 53 -6.16 1.43 -9.30
N ILE A 54 -5.96 2.74 -9.15
CA ILE A 54 -6.48 3.77 -10.08
C ILE A 54 -5.75 3.69 -11.44
N GLU A 55 -4.42 3.64 -11.46
CA GLU A 55 -3.63 3.57 -12.69
C GLU A 55 -3.90 2.28 -13.48
N THR A 56 -4.14 1.16 -12.80
CA THR A 56 -4.51 -0.11 -13.46
C THR A 56 -5.95 -0.08 -13.99
N LYS A 57 -6.83 0.78 -13.45
CA LYS A 57 -8.22 0.93 -13.93
C LYS A 57 -8.30 1.79 -15.18
N ASP A 58 -7.50 2.86 -15.30
CA ASP A 58 -7.44 3.66 -16.53
C ASP A 58 -6.94 2.82 -17.73
N ASP A 59 -6.00 1.90 -17.50
CA ASP A 59 -5.54 0.95 -18.54
C ASP A 59 -6.64 -0.06 -18.98
N GLU A 60 -7.63 -0.36 -18.13
CA GLU A 60 -8.78 -1.23 -18.48
C GLU A 60 -9.93 -0.46 -19.14
N ASP A 61 -10.06 0.84 -18.85
CA ASP A 61 -11.13 1.69 -19.39
C ASP A 61 -10.74 2.28 -20.78
N GLU A 62 -9.46 2.54 -21.08
CA GLU A 62 -9.02 2.96 -22.44
C GLU A 62 -9.17 1.86 -23.52
N ASN A 63 -9.31 0.58 -23.14
CA ASN A 63 -9.52 -0.50 -24.12
C ASN A 63 -11.01 -0.73 -24.48
N ASN A 64 -11.95 -0.02 -23.82
CA ASN A 64 -13.39 -0.18 -24.03
C ASN A 64 -14.06 1.01 -24.73
N GLU A 65 -13.31 2.02 -25.19
CA GLU A 65 -13.88 3.15 -25.96
C GLU A 65 -13.68 3.03 -27.48
N GLU A 66 -12.92 2.06 -27.99
CA GLU A 66 -12.75 1.81 -29.44
C GLU A 66 -13.72 0.74 -29.98
N LYS A 67 -14.97 0.74 -29.50
CA LYS A 67 -16.04 -0.08 -30.10
C LYS A 67 -17.46 0.48 -29.85
N SER A 68 -17.70 1.73 -30.25
CA SER A 68 -19.05 2.22 -30.58
C SER A 68 -19.24 2.30 -32.09
#